data_AF-A0A258AEC2-F1
#
_entry.id   AF-A0A258AEC2-F1
#
_cell.length_a   1.000
_cell.length_b   1.000
_cell.length_c   1.000
_cell.angle_alpha   90.00
_cell.angle_beta   90.00
_cell.angle_gamma   90.00
#
_symmetry.space_group_name_H-M   'P 1'
#
loop_
_entity.id
_entity.type
_entity.pdbx_description
1 polymer ?
#
loop_
_entity_poly.entity_id
_entity_poly.type
_entity_poly.pdbx_seq_one_letter_code
_entity_poly.pdbx_strand_id
1 'polypeptide(L)'
;MQRVDSSELELFAPGQTVSGRSVVTGQPVGAEAVQAVAGGRTYVFSSEAELAGFSAELARLDALPGKVAASSVLVLPDSADPNGQIDMNALQTFAVEQASAWTETKKTLFLIRVNFTDNTAEPVTQAAATTEINGPSSDMIRAMSYGKTWIEGTVSANLYTMPHTAAYYANGGNGLNSDLLRDARNTFRNSKSGADAAINLGPVDNTGNGDTGGLGDYDIVGVYFSSIGMVSGGVLYAGLAGGGNLWVQNANYTSLYTHEWGHNYGLSHASFWQTSNGSVTGTGSSVEYGDPFDVMGSGPAPQGHYHPQGKSKLNWLTSSQWSDATASGSGTYRIYREDDTATTGTPRGVRVTKVATAGSQEYYWIGYKPAFTNNVHLQRGAYLNWQQAGQTRCWLLDTTPAT
;
A
#
# COMPACT_ATOMS: atom_id res chain seq x y z
N MET A 1 -5.62 -19.74 5.10
CA MET A 1 -6.50 -20.76 4.48
C MET A 1 -7.52 -21.22 5.52
N GLN A 2 -8.66 -21.78 5.09
CA GLN A 2 -9.68 -22.27 6.02
C GLN A 2 -9.64 -23.79 6.09
N ARG A 3 -9.52 -24.34 7.30
CA ARG A 3 -9.65 -25.79 7.53
C ARG A 3 -11.06 -26.24 7.17
N VAL A 4 -11.17 -27.42 6.57
CA VAL A 4 -12.45 -28.03 6.20
C VAL A 4 -12.59 -29.41 6.81
N ASP A 5 -13.82 -29.78 7.15
CA ASP A 5 -14.14 -31.11 7.64
C ASP A 5 -14.29 -32.09 6.48
N SER A 6 -14.12 -33.39 6.77
CA SER A 6 -14.16 -34.44 5.74
C SER A 6 -15.47 -34.48 4.94
N SER A 7 -16.58 -34.06 5.55
CA SER A 7 -17.90 -33.98 4.91
C SER A 7 -18.02 -32.86 3.87
N GLU A 8 -17.11 -31.88 3.87
CA GLU A 8 -17.16 -30.71 3.00
C GLU A 8 -16.20 -30.83 1.81
N LEU A 9 -15.32 -31.84 1.80
CA LEU A 9 -14.27 -32.00 0.78
C LEU A 9 -14.83 -32.17 -0.63
N GLU A 10 -15.96 -32.86 -0.76
CA GLU A 10 -16.61 -33.11 -2.06
C GLU A 10 -17.14 -31.83 -2.72
N LEU A 11 -17.23 -30.72 -1.97
CA LEU A 11 -17.65 -29.42 -2.48
C LEU A 11 -16.55 -28.69 -3.27
N PHE A 12 -15.31 -29.19 -3.22
CA PHE A 12 -14.14 -28.49 -3.74
C PHE A 12 -13.31 -29.39 -4.67
N ALA A 13 -12.72 -28.78 -5.70
CA ALA A 13 -11.80 -29.50 -6.58
C ALA A 13 -10.46 -29.75 -5.86
N PRO A 14 -9.76 -30.87 -6.11
CA PRO A 14 -8.42 -31.07 -5.56
C PRO A 14 -7.44 -30.04 -6.13
N GLY A 15 -6.65 -29.43 -5.25
CA GLY A 15 -5.54 -28.54 -5.60
C GLY A 15 -4.21 -29.27 -5.85
N GLN A 16 -4.14 -30.55 -5.51
CA GLN A 16 -2.99 -31.43 -5.74
C GLN A 16 -3.38 -32.54 -6.72
N THR A 17 -2.47 -32.88 -7.64
CA THR A 17 -2.65 -33.98 -8.60
C THR A 17 -2.40 -35.35 -7.98
N VAL A 18 -1.71 -35.41 -6.83
CA VAL A 18 -1.38 -36.62 -6.09
C VAL A 18 -2.05 -36.60 -4.72
N SER A 19 -2.83 -37.63 -4.40
CA SER A 19 -3.52 -37.76 -3.12
C SER A 19 -2.60 -38.27 -2.01
N GLY A 20 -2.95 -37.95 -0.75
CA GLY A 20 -2.28 -38.49 0.43
C GLY A 20 -0.86 -37.95 0.66
N ARG A 21 -0.53 -36.78 0.09
CA ARG A 21 0.78 -36.12 0.28
C ARG A 21 0.61 -34.70 0.77
N SER A 22 1.56 -34.24 1.60
CA SER A 22 1.58 -32.88 2.12
C SER A 22 1.88 -31.91 0.99
N VAL A 23 1.11 -30.83 0.91
CA VAL A 23 1.30 -29.75 -0.05
C VAL A 23 2.58 -28.96 0.21
N VAL A 24 3.12 -29.02 1.43
CA VAL A 24 4.31 -28.26 1.83
C VAL A 24 5.59 -29.05 1.57
N THR A 25 5.57 -30.35 1.85
CA THR A 25 6.78 -31.20 1.79
C THR A 25 6.79 -32.19 0.62
N GLY A 26 5.63 -32.39 -0.01
CA GLY A 26 5.45 -33.42 -1.02
C GLY A 26 5.64 -34.83 -0.48
N GLN A 27 5.61 -35.08 0.84
CA GLN A 27 5.78 -36.41 1.45
C GLN A 27 4.43 -37.06 1.81
N PRO A 28 4.34 -38.40 1.91
CA PRO A 28 3.12 -39.08 2.37
C PRO A 28 2.68 -38.57 3.74
N VAL A 29 1.38 -38.36 3.93
CA VAL A 29 0.84 -37.89 5.23
C VAL A 29 0.32 -39.05 6.08
N GLY A 30 0.38 -38.86 7.40
CA GLY A 30 -0.10 -39.82 8.40
C GLY A 30 -1.50 -39.49 8.91
N ALA A 31 -1.88 -40.11 10.05
CA ALA A 31 -3.19 -39.94 10.67
C ALA A 31 -3.49 -38.51 11.17
N GLU A 32 -2.47 -37.68 11.34
CA GLU A 32 -2.59 -36.28 11.79
C GLU A 32 -2.87 -35.29 10.64
N ALA A 33 -3.03 -35.80 9.41
CA ALA A 33 -3.27 -34.98 8.25
C ALA A 33 -4.52 -34.10 8.40
N VAL A 34 -4.42 -32.86 7.93
CA VAL A 34 -5.54 -31.92 7.87
C VAL A 34 -5.73 -31.42 6.45
N GLN A 35 -6.95 -31.00 6.14
CA GLN A 35 -7.29 -30.43 4.84
C GLN A 35 -7.76 -28.99 4.99
N ALA A 36 -7.34 -28.15 4.06
CA ALA A 36 -7.76 -26.76 4.00
C ALA A 36 -8.12 -26.35 2.58
N VAL A 37 -8.98 -25.34 2.48
CA VAL A 37 -9.42 -24.77 1.21
C VAL A 37 -8.76 -23.41 0.98
N ALA A 38 -8.32 -23.21 -0.25
CA ALA A 38 -7.95 -21.91 -0.81
C ALA A 38 -8.39 -21.85 -2.28
N GLY A 39 -8.95 -20.72 -2.70
CA GLY A 39 -9.31 -20.53 -4.11
C GLY A 39 -10.35 -21.53 -4.65
N GLY A 40 -11.19 -22.10 -3.78
CA GLY A 40 -12.14 -23.16 -4.16
C GLY A 40 -11.52 -24.55 -4.35
N ARG A 41 -10.25 -24.73 -3.95
CA ARG A 41 -9.52 -26.00 -4.04
C ARG A 41 -9.07 -26.52 -2.69
N THR A 42 -9.03 -27.85 -2.53
CA THR A 42 -8.54 -28.52 -1.33
C THR A 42 -7.07 -28.87 -1.39
N TYR A 43 -6.38 -28.67 -0.26
CA TYR A 43 -4.96 -28.98 -0.07
C TYR A 43 -4.77 -29.78 1.21
N VAL A 44 -3.89 -30.77 1.17
CA VAL A 44 -3.58 -31.68 2.28
C VAL A 44 -2.31 -31.23 2.98
N PHE A 45 -2.34 -31.14 4.30
CA PHE A 45 -1.20 -30.82 5.17
C PHE A 45 -0.92 -31.99 6.10
N SER A 46 0.34 -32.16 6.48
CA SER A 46 0.78 -33.24 7.38
C SER A 46 0.27 -33.09 8.82
N SER A 47 -0.03 -31.85 9.24
CA SER A 47 -0.51 -31.50 10.57
C SER A 47 -1.11 -30.09 10.61
N GLU A 48 -1.81 -29.75 11.70
CA GLU A 48 -2.31 -28.38 11.96
C GLU A 48 -1.17 -27.35 12.02
N ALA A 49 0.00 -27.74 12.56
CA ALA A 49 1.16 -26.86 12.62
C ALA A 49 1.71 -26.52 11.23
N GLU A 50 1.71 -27.48 10.31
CA GLU A 50 2.11 -27.27 8.92
C GLU A 50 1.15 -26.32 8.18
N LEU A 51 -0.17 -26.51 8.38
CA LEU A 51 -1.20 -25.60 7.85
C LEU A 51 -1.04 -24.17 8.37
N ALA A 52 -0.79 -24.02 9.67
CA ALA A 52 -0.60 -22.72 10.30
C ALA A 52 0.66 -22.01 9.75
N GLY A 53 1.78 -22.73 9.63
CA GLY A 53 3.02 -22.21 9.06
C GLY A 53 2.87 -21.77 7.61
N PHE A 54 2.24 -22.59 6.77
CA PHE A 54 1.98 -22.25 5.37
C PHE A 54 1.03 -21.06 5.24
N SER A 55 -0.05 -21.02 6.03
CA SER A 55 -1.00 -19.90 6.03
C SER A 55 -0.35 -18.59 6.47
N ALA A 56 0.55 -18.63 7.45
CA ALA A 56 1.28 -17.45 7.91
C ALA A 56 2.24 -16.92 6.83
N GLU A 57 2.97 -17.81 6.15
CA GLU A 57 3.87 -17.40 5.07
C GLU A 57 3.09 -16.87 3.86
N LEU A 58 1.97 -17.49 3.50
CA LEU A 58 1.11 -17.00 2.43
C LEU A 58 0.54 -15.61 2.77
N ALA A 59 0.07 -15.39 4.00
CA ALA A 59 -0.39 -14.08 4.44
C ALA A 59 0.74 -13.03 4.42
N ARG A 60 1.98 -13.43 4.75
CA ARG A 60 3.16 -12.56 4.65
C ARG A 60 3.46 -12.16 3.21
N LEU A 61 3.31 -13.09 2.25
CA LEU A 61 3.50 -12.83 0.82
C LEU A 61 2.38 -11.97 0.25
N ASP A 62 1.12 -12.23 0.61
CA ASP A 62 -0.04 -11.44 0.21
C ASP A 62 -0.02 -10.01 0.77
N ALA A 63 0.71 -9.77 1.87
CA ALA A 63 0.92 -8.45 2.45
C ALA A 63 1.98 -7.61 1.71
N LEU A 64 2.69 -8.19 0.74
CA LEU A 64 3.59 -7.42 -0.13
C LEU A 64 2.78 -6.43 -0.98
N PRO A 65 3.33 -5.24 -1.29
CA PRO A 65 2.69 -4.30 -2.21
C PRO A 65 2.31 -4.94 -3.54
N GLY A 66 1.19 -4.50 -4.14
CA GLY A 66 0.80 -4.94 -5.47
C GLY A 66 -0.70 -5.22 -5.59
N LYS A 67 -1.14 -5.47 -6.83
CA LYS A 67 -2.53 -5.85 -7.14
C LYS A 67 -2.76 -7.36 -7.12
N VAL A 68 -1.69 -8.14 -7.22
CA VAL A 68 -1.75 -9.59 -7.38
C VAL A 68 -1.23 -10.24 -6.11
N ALA A 69 -2.14 -10.88 -5.37
CA ALA A 69 -1.81 -11.65 -4.18
C ALA A 69 -1.03 -12.91 -4.58
N ALA A 70 -0.06 -13.33 -3.77
CA ALA A 70 0.66 -14.58 -4.00
C ALA A 70 -0.28 -15.79 -3.97
N SER A 71 -1.33 -15.73 -3.13
CA SER A 71 -2.39 -16.73 -3.05
C SER A 71 -3.20 -16.90 -4.34
N SER A 72 -3.10 -16.00 -5.32
CA SER A 72 -3.74 -16.20 -6.63
C SER A 72 -3.17 -17.40 -7.38
N VAL A 73 -1.93 -17.83 -7.08
CA VAL A 73 -1.36 -19.04 -7.68
C VAL A 73 -2.15 -20.28 -7.26
N LEU A 74 -2.77 -20.28 -6.07
CA LEU A 74 -3.55 -21.40 -5.55
C LEU A 74 -4.85 -21.67 -6.32
N VAL A 75 -5.34 -20.73 -7.15
CA VAL A 75 -6.51 -21.04 -7.99
C VAL A 75 -6.14 -21.81 -9.27
N LEU A 76 -4.85 -21.86 -9.62
CA LEU A 76 -4.38 -22.42 -10.88
C LEU A 76 -4.45 -23.96 -10.88
N PRO A 77 -4.77 -24.57 -12.05
CA PRO A 77 -4.93 -26.02 -12.18
C PRO A 77 -3.68 -26.83 -11.84
N ASP A 78 -2.49 -26.28 -12.12
CA ASP A 78 -1.19 -26.94 -11.90
C ASP A 78 -0.38 -26.19 -10.83
N SER A 79 -1.04 -25.70 -9.78
CA SER A 79 -0.39 -24.95 -8.69
C SER A 79 0.56 -25.80 -7.84
N ALA A 80 0.34 -27.13 -7.81
CA ALA A 80 1.23 -28.10 -7.18
C ALA A 80 2.03 -28.87 -8.25
N ASP A 81 3.27 -29.20 -7.93
CA ASP A 81 4.18 -29.99 -8.75
C ASP A 81 3.72 -31.45 -8.91
N PRO A 82 4.40 -32.27 -9.74
CA PRO A 82 4.07 -33.69 -9.89
C PRO A 82 4.17 -34.54 -8.61
N ASN A 83 4.78 -34.04 -7.53
CA ASN A 83 4.82 -34.70 -6.22
C ASN A 83 3.67 -34.23 -5.30
N GLY A 84 2.81 -33.33 -5.79
CA GLY A 84 1.74 -32.70 -5.03
C GLY A 84 2.23 -31.57 -4.10
N GLN A 85 3.45 -31.06 -4.30
CA GLN A 85 4.04 -29.98 -3.50
C GLN A 85 3.86 -28.61 -4.16
N ILE A 86 3.56 -27.59 -3.37
CA ILE A 86 3.67 -26.20 -3.80
C ILE A 86 5.10 -25.71 -3.54
N ASP A 87 5.76 -25.21 -4.58
CA ASP A 87 7.08 -24.60 -4.45
C ASP A 87 6.98 -23.21 -3.80
N MET A 88 7.26 -23.16 -2.49
CA MET A 88 7.26 -21.92 -1.72
C MET A 88 8.32 -20.91 -2.18
N ASN A 89 9.45 -21.36 -2.72
CA ASN A 89 10.46 -20.45 -3.24
C ASN A 89 9.98 -19.78 -4.53
N ALA A 90 9.29 -20.53 -5.40
CA ALA A 90 8.67 -19.98 -6.59
C ALA A 90 7.55 -18.98 -6.23
N LEU A 91 6.69 -19.30 -5.25
CA LEU A 91 5.68 -18.36 -4.74
C LEU A 91 6.29 -17.08 -4.18
N GLN A 92 7.37 -17.20 -3.40
CA GLN A 92 8.07 -16.04 -2.86
C GLN A 92 8.67 -15.18 -3.98
N THR A 93 9.29 -15.81 -4.98
CA THR A 93 9.85 -15.12 -6.15
C THR A 93 8.76 -14.37 -6.90
N PHE A 94 7.64 -15.04 -7.21
CA PHE A 94 6.48 -14.43 -7.86
C PHE A 94 5.96 -13.22 -7.08
N ALA A 95 5.74 -13.36 -5.77
CA ALA A 95 5.20 -12.26 -4.95
C ALA A 95 6.16 -11.05 -4.91
N VAL A 96 7.47 -11.29 -4.81
CA VAL A 96 8.48 -10.23 -4.86
C VAL A 96 8.53 -9.55 -6.22
N GLU A 97 8.43 -10.31 -7.32
CA GLU A 97 8.36 -9.76 -8.67
C GLU A 97 7.12 -8.89 -8.89
N GLN A 98 5.94 -9.33 -8.42
CA GLN A 98 4.71 -8.53 -8.48
C GLN A 98 4.85 -7.23 -7.66
N ALA A 99 5.46 -7.30 -6.48
CA ALA A 99 5.69 -6.13 -5.65
C ALA A 99 6.68 -5.15 -6.26
N SER A 100 7.78 -5.66 -6.83
CA SER A 100 8.77 -4.86 -7.55
C SER A 100 8.16 -4.17 -8.78
N ALA A 101 7.40 -4.91 -9.58
CA ALA A 101 6.68 -4.37 -10.73
C ALA A 101 5.72 -3.24 -10.32
N TRP A 102 5.08 -3.35 -9.15
CA TRP A 102 4.16 -2.32 -8.65
C TRP A 102 4.87 -1.10 -8.04
N THR A 103 5.99 -1.29 -7.34
CA THR A 103 6.60 -0.23 -6.51
C THR A 103 7.84 0.41 -7.15
N GLU A 104 8.45 -0.22 -8.16
CA GLU A 104 9.73 0.19 -8.74
C GLU A 104 9.66 0.46 -10.24
N THR A 105 8.45 0.59 -10.80
CA THR A 105 8.25 0.99 -12.19
C THR A 105 7.29 2.17 -12.26
N LYS A 106 7.34 2.93 -13.36
CA LYS A 106 6.36 3.98 -13.66
C LYS A 106 4.92 3.47 -13.47
N LYS A 107 4.06 4.31 -12.90
CA LYS A 107 2.61 4.05 -12.83
C LYS A 107 1.84 5.05 -13.71
N THR A 108 0.80 4.58 -14.37
CA THR A 108 -0.13 5.45 -15.12
C THR A 108 -1.35 5.80 -14.28
N LEU A 109 -1.75 7.07 -14.29
CA LEU A 109 -2.92 7.57 -13.57
C LEU A 109 -3.91 8.22 -14.52
N PHE A 110 -5.20 7.94 -14.37
CA PHE A 110 -6.27 8.73 -14.98
C PHE A 110 -7.10 9.43 -13.91
N LEU A 111 -7.18 10.77 -13.99
CA LEU A 111 -7.99 11.57 -13.08
C LEU A 111 -9.24 12.08 -13.80
N ILE A 112 -10.40 11.59 -13.38
CA ILE A 112 -11.71 12.04 -13.86
C ILE A 112 -12.09 13.29 -13.07
N ARG A 113 -12.27 14.43 -13.76
CA ARG A 113 -12.80 15.65 -13.15
C ARG A 113 -14.32 15.61 -13.21
N VAL A 114 -14.97 15.83 -12.07
CA VAL A 114 -16.43 15.74 -11.97
C VAL A 114 -17.06 16.94 -11.28
N ASN A 115 -18.30 17.22 -11.65
CA ASN A 115 -19.19 18.12 -10.92
C ASN A 115 -20.52 17.41 -10.61
N PHE A 116 -21.45 18.10 -9.97
CA PHE A 116 -22.72 17.55 -9.52
C PHE A 116 -23.89 18.38 -10.05
N THR A 117 -25.08 17.78 -10.07
CA THR A 117 -26.29 18.45 -10.57
C THR A 117 -26.72 19.66 -9.73
N ASP A 118 -26.41 19.66 -8.44
CA ASP A 118 -26.61 20.74 -7.47
C ASP A 118 -25.35 21.58 -7.19
N ASN A 119 -24.20 21.18 -7.74
CA ASN A 119 -22.94 21.92 -7.67
C ASN A 119 -22.17 21.75 -8.98
N THR A 120 -22.43 22.65 -9.93
CA THR A 120 -21.93 22.56 -11.31
C THR A 120 -20.55 23.19 -11.51
N ALA A 121 -19.95 23.77 -10.47
CA ALA A 121 -18.64 24.40 -10.56
C ALA A 121 -17.56 23.41 -11.00
N GLU A 122 -16.65 23.86 -11.86
CA GLU A 122 -15.44 23.10 -12.18
C GLU A 122 -14.52 23.09 -10.96
N PRO A 123 -14.21 21.92 -10.37
CA PRO A 123 -13.47 21.86 -9.12
C PRO A 123 -11.96 22.10 -9.31
N VAL A 124 -11.46 21.82 -10.52
CA VAL A 124 -10.07 22.06 -10.93
C VAL A 124 -10.00 22.08 -12.46
N THR A 125 -9.16 22.95 -13.02
CA THR A 125 -8.91 22.95 -14.47
C THR A 125 -8.05 21.74 -14.85
N GLN A 126 -8.18 21.27 -16.10
CA GLN A 126 -7.38 20.14 -16.60
C GLN A 126 -5.88 20.44 -16.46
N ALA A 127 -5.48 21.65 -16.85
CA ALA A 127 -4.11 22.11 -16.81
C ALA A 127 -3.55 22.14 -15.38
N ALA A 128 -4.28 22.70 -14.40
CA ALA A 128 -3.80 22.78 -13.02
C ALA A 128 -3.57 21.39 -12.40
N ALA A 129 -4.50 20.45 -12.61
CA ALA A 129 -4.34 19.07 -12.15
C ALA A 129 -3.18 18.36 -12.88
N THR A 130 -3.04 18.60 -14.19
CA THR A 130 -1.97 18.00 -15.00
C THR A 130 -0.59 18.48 -14.55
N THR A 131 -0.44 19.79 -14.30
CA THR A 131 0.79 20.40 -13.80
C THR A 131 1.17 19.87 -12.43
N GLU A 132 0.23 19.78 -11.50
CA GLU A 132 0.50 19.29 -10.15
C GLU A 132 0.89 17.81 -10.14
N ILE A 133 0.13 16.96 -10.84
CA ILE A 133 0.37 15.51 -10.90
C ILE A 133 1.71 15.21 -11.57
N ASN A 134 1.94 15.72 -12.79
CA ASN A 134 3.11 15.38 -13.59
C ASN A 134 4.36 16.21 -13.25
N GLY A 135 4.22 17.24 -12.43
CA GLY A 135 5.33 18.05 -11.93
C GLY A 135 5.68 17.67 -10.50
N PRO A 136 5.44 18.56 -9.52
CA PRO A 136 5.98 18.43 -8.17
C PRO A 136 5.58 17.13 -7.45
N SER A 137 4.36 16.63 -7.66
CA SER A 137 3.90 15.38 -7.05
C SER A 137 4.67 14.17 -7.56
N SER A 138 4.76 14.00 -8.88
CA SER A 138 5.50 12.90 -9.50
C SER A 138 7.01 13.00 -9.24
N ASP A 139 7.56 14.22 -9.28
CA ASP A 139 8.96 14.48 -8.98
C ASP A 139 9.31 14.10 -7.53
N MET A 140 8.43 14.34 -6.57
CA MET A 140 8.65 13.95 -5.18
C MET A 140 8.64 12.41 -5.02
N ILE A 141 7.73 11.68 -5.66
CA ILE A 141 7.77 10.20 -5.69
C ILE A 141 9.08 9.71 -6.33
N ARG A 142 9.47 10.30 -7.46
CA ARG A 142 10.71 9.98 -8.15
C ARG A 142 11.93 10.24 -7.27
N ALA A 143 11.89 11.32 -6.49
CA ALA A 143 12.95 11.67 -5.58
C ALA A 143 13.08 10.69 -4.41
N MET A 144 11.97 10.39 -3.75
CA MET A 144 11.93 9.46 -2.62
C MET A 144 12.28 8.02 -3.00
N SER A 145 12.00 7.63 -4.25
CA SER A 145 12.27 6.29 -4.79
C SER A 145 13.64 6.14 -5.43
N TYR A 146 14.48 7.19 -5.40
CA TYR A 146 15.78 7.21 -6.09
C TYR A 146 15.69 6.92 -7.59
N GLY A 147 14.62 7.42 -8.23
CA GLY A 147 14.38 7.30 -9.66
C GLY A 147 13.75 5.97 -10.11
N LYS A 148 13.36 5.09 -9.18
CA LYS A 148 12.74 3.80 -9.52
C LYS A 148 11.33 3.95 -10.06
N THR A 149 10.49 4.77 -9.43
CA THR A 149 9.10 4.95 -9.84
C THR A 149 8.71 6.42 -9.86
N TRP A 150 7.65 6.73 -10.59
CA TRP A 150 7.00 8.02 -10.71
C TRP A 150 5.59 7.80 -11.28
N ILE A 151 4.75 8.83 -11.22
CA ILE A 151 3.40 8.80 -11.78
C ILE A 151 3.35 9.60 -13.08
N GLU A 152 2.79 9.03 -14.14
CA GLU A 152 2.35 9.77 -15.33
C GLU A 152 0.83 9.86 -15.32
N GLY A 153 0.32 11.08 -15.15
CA GLY A 153 -1.11 11.36 -15.04
C GLY A 153 -1.70 11.92 -16.34
N THR A 154 -2.80 11.31 -16.77
CA THR A 154 -3.73 11.87 -17.74
C THR A 154 -4.94 12.43 -16.99
N VAL A 155 -5.36 13.64 -17.31
CA VAL A 155 -6.55 14.28 -16.70
C VAL A 155 -7.64 14.43 -17.75
N SER A 156 -8.88 14.11 -17.40
CA SER A 156 -10.01 14.18 -18.33
C SER A 156 -10.14 15.56 -18.99
N ALA A 157 -10.28 15.58 -20.30
CA ALA A 157 -10.48 16.80 -21.07
C ALA A 157 -11.86 17.41 -20.80
N ASN A 158 -12.88 16.57 -20.71
CA ASN A 158 -14.23 16.99 -20.34
C ASN A 158 -14.43 16.98 -18.83
N LEU A 159 -15.41 17.76 -18.37
CA LEU A 159 -15.97 17.72 -17.03
C LEU A 159 -17.22 16.83 -17.06
N TYR A 160 -17.29 15.84 -16.17
CA TYR A 160 -18.39 14.87 -16.15
C TYR A 160 -19.33 15.15 -14.98
N THR A 161 -20.64 15.26 -15.25
CA THR A 161 -21.64 15.48 -14.19
C THR A 161 -22.11 14.15 -13.62
N MET A 162 -21.97 14.00 -12.30
CA MET A 162 -22.40 12.79 -11.59
C MET A 162 -23.93 12.63 -11.65
N PRO A 163 -24.43 11.38 -11.65
CA PRO A 163 -25.87 11.10 -11.73
C PRO A 163 -26.64 11.54 -10.49
N HIS A 164 -25.96 11.70 -9.35
CA HIS A 164 -26.54 12.18 -8.10
C HIS A 164 -25.97 13.53 -7.67
N THR A 165 -26.65 14.16 -6.71
CA THR A 165 -26.25 15.44 -6.12
C THR A 165 -25.00 15.29 -5.25
N ALA A 166 -24.26 16.38 -5.04
CA ALA A 166 -23.20 16.47 -4.04
C ALA A 166 -23.74 16.07 -2.65
N ALA A 167 -24.94 16.53 -2.30
CA ALA A 167 -25.60 16.18 -1.06
C ALA A 167 -25.90 14.67 -0.92
N TYR A 168 -26.15 13.95 -2.02
CA TYR A 168 -26.31 12.50 -1.98
C TYR A 168 -25.02 11.84 -1.48
N TYR A 169 -23.90 12.09 -2.18
CA TYR A 169 -22.61 11.48 -1.87
C TYR A 169 -22.06 11.86 -0.48
N ALA A 170 -22.35 13.09 -0.02
CA ALA A 170 -21.91 13.57 1.29
C ALA A 170 -22.55 12.83 2.49
N ASN A 171 -23.79 12.32 2.34
CA ASN A 171 -24.64 11.95 3.47
C ASN A 171 -24.57 10.47 3.91
N GLY A 172 -23.81 9.59 3.24
CA GLY A 172 -23.93 8.13 3.45
C GLY A 172 -22.69 7.39 3.96
N GLY A 173 -21.65 8.10 4.40
CA GLY A 173 -20.43 7.46 4.93
C GLY A 173 -19.65 6.64 3.89
N ASN A 174 -18.86 5.65 4.36
CA ASN A 174 -17.89 4.93 3.51
C ASN A 174 -18.48 4.29 2.24
N GLY A 175 -19.74 3.83 2.28
CA GLY A 175 -20.39 3.19 1.13
C GLY A 175 -20.53 4.12 -0.08
N LEU A 176 -20.66 5.43 0.16
CA LEU A 176 -20.84 6.40 -0.92
C LEU A 176 -19.52 6.85 -1.57
N ASN A 177 -18.36 6.61 -0.94
CA ASN A 177 -17.08 6.80 -1.62
C ASN A 177 -16.98 5.85 -2.82
N SER A 178 -17.33 4.58 -2.62
CA SER A 178 -17.37 3.58 -3.68
C SER A 178 -18.38 3.93 -4.77
N ASP A 179 -19.56 4.39 -4.39
CA ASP A 179 -20.58 4.84 -5.34
C ASP A 179 -20.09 6.02 -6.18
N LEU A 180 -19.48 7.04 -5.58
CA LEU A 180 -18.95 8.19 -6.33
C LEU A 180 -17.90 7.76 -7.36
N LEU A 181 -16.93 6.92 -6.98
CA LEU A 181 -15.89 6.51 -7.90
C LEU A 181 -16.44 5.61 -9.02
N ARG A 182 -17.36 4.70 -8.67
CA ARG A 182 -18.07 3.85 -9.64
C ARG A 182 -18.87 4.69 -10.63
N ASP A 183 -19.65 5.64 -10.13
CA ASP A 183 -20.47 6.54 -10.95
C ASP A 183 -19.60 7.44 -11.83
N ALA A 184 -18.47 7.95 -11.31
CA ALA A 184 -17.52 8.73 -12.09
C ALA A 184 -16.93 7.92 -13.25
N ARG A 185 -16.47 6.68 -12.97
CA ARG A 185 -15.91 5.77 -13.98
C ARG A 185 -16.96 5.38 -15.02
N ASN A 186 -18.17 5.04 -14.61
CA ASN A 186 -19.23 4.63 -15.54
C ASN A 186 -19.77 5.81 -16.35
N THR A 187 -19.94 6.98 -15.74
CA THR A 187 -20.28 8.21 -16.45
C THR A 187 -19.23 8.52 -17.51
N PHE A 188 -17.94 8.45 -17.15
CA PHE A 188 -16.85 8.62 -18.10
C PHE A 188 -16.92 7.59 -19.25
N ARG A 189 -16.98 6.29 -18.94
CA ARG A 189 -17.04 5.21 -19.94
C ARG A 189 -18.19 5.39 -20.93
N ASN A 190 -19.35 5.83 -20.46
CA ASN A 190 -20.57 5.97 -21.26
C ASN A 190 -20.61 7.26 -22.10
N SER A 191 -19.92 8.32 -21.68
CA SER A 191 -20.07 9.66 -22.27
C SER A 191 -18.78 10.29 -22.79
N LYS A 192 -17.63 9.60 -22.67
CA LYS A 192 -16.34 10.07 -23.19
C LYS A 192 -16.45 10.47 -24.67
N SER A 193 -15.86 11.60 -25.00
CA SER A 193 -15.89 12.18 -26.35
C SER A 193 -14.70 13.12 -26.57
N GLY A 194 -14.48 13.54 -27.82
CA GLY A 194 -13.35 14.42 -28.15
C GLY A 194 -12.01 13.79 -27.77
N ALA A 195 -11.17 14.54 -27.05
CA ALA A 195 -9.86 14.05 -26.59
C ALA A 195 -9.95 12.86 -25.61
N ASP A 196 -11.08 12.69 -24.92
CA ASP A 196 -11.28 11.57 -23.99
C ASP A 196 -11.68 10.26 -24.71
N ALA A 197 -12.04 10.30 -26.00
CA ALA A 197 -12.59 9.13 -26.71
C ALA A 197 -11.64 7.92 -26.74
N ALA A 198 -10.32 8.18 -26.83
CA ALA A 198 -9.28 7.16 -26.88
C ALA A 198 -8.95 6.54 -25.51
N ILE A 199 -9.38 7.14 -24.40
CA ILE A 199 -9.07 6.68 -23.05
C ILE A 199 -9.82 5.37 -22.78
N ASN A 200 -9.08 4.31 -22.45
CA ASN A 200 -9.64 2.99 -22.13
C ASN A 200 -9.57 2.74 -20.61
N LEU A 201 -10.73 2.66 -19.95
CA LEU A 201 -10.86 2.29 -18.54
C LEU A 201 -11.49 0.89 -18.35
N GLY A 202 -11.47 0.06 -19.38
CA GLY A 202 -12.17 -1.22 -19.39
C GLY A 202 -13.71 -1.09 -19.51
N PRO A 203 -14.43 -2.22 -19.37
CA PRO A 203 -15.89 -2.25 -19.51
C PRO A 203 -16.60 -1.51 -18.37
N VAL A 204 -17.87 -1.15 -18.59
CA VAL A 204 -18.76 -0.66 -17.53
C VAL A 204 -18.91 -1.74 -16.46
N ASP A 205 -18.85 -1.32 -15.20
CA ASP A 205 -18.91 -2.21 -14.05
C ASP A 205 -19.72 -1.59 -12.91
N ASN A 206 -20.74 -2.30 -12.47
CA ASN A 206 -21.68 -1.84 -11.44
C ASN A 206 -21.37 -2.41 -10.05
N THR A 207 -20.22 -3.05 -9.87
CA THR A 207 -19.80 -3.65 -8.59
C THR A 207 -18.72 -2.81 -7.90
N GLY A 208 -18.74 -2.74 -6.57
CA GLY A 208 -17.70 -2.06 -5.79
C GLY A 208 -17.41 -0.63 -6.26
N ASN A 209 -16.15 -0.36 -6.59
CA ASN A 209 -15.66 0.91 -7.13
C ASN A 209 -15.73 0.98 -8.67
N GLY A 210 -16.32 -0.01 -9.34
CA GLY A 210 -16.37 -0.12 -10.80
C GLY A 210 -15.05 -0.55 -11.45
N ASP A 211 -14.30 -1.43 -10.78
CA ASP A 211 -12.95 -1.90 -11.14
C ASP A 211 -12.78 -3.43 -11.18
N THR A 212 -13.83 -4.24 -10.99
CA THR A 212 -13.78 -5.70 -11.17
C THR A 212 -13.44 -6.07 -12.61
N GLY A 213 -13.93 -5.29 -13.58
CA GLY A 213 -13.52 -5.38 -14.99
C GLY A 213 -12.11 -4.84 -15.29
N GLY A 214 -11.37 -4.39 -14.28
CA GLY A 214 -10.08 -3.72 -14.39
C GLY A 214 -10.17 -2.22 -14.65
N LEU A 215 -9.01 -1.59 -14.80
CA LEU A 215 -8.85 -0.13 -14.99
C LEU A 215 -8.39 0.24 -16.42
N GLY A 216 -8.50 -0.69 -17.37
CA GLY A 216 -8.03 -0.52 -18.74
C GLY A 216 -6.52 -0.29 -18.80
N ASP A 217 -6.10 0.82 -19.42
CA ASP A 217 -4.69 1.13 -19.67
C ASP A 217 -4.00 1.81 -18.47
N TYR A 218 -4.71 1.94 -17.34
CA TYR A 218 -4.28 2.72 -16.19
C TYR A 218 -4.02 1.86 -14.95
N ASP A 219 -2.95 2.18 -14.23
CA ASP A 219 -2.66 1.59 -12.93
C ASP A 219 -3.56 2.16 -11.83
N ILE A 220 -3.83 3.46 -11.88
CA ILE A 220 -4.64 4.19 -10.91
C ILE A 220 -5.71 4.98 -11.66
N VAL A 221 -6.96 4.89 -11.22
CA VAL A 221 -8.06 5.71 -11.74
C VAL A 221 -8.73 6.40 -10.58
N GLY A 222 -8.72 7.73 -10.60
CA GLY A 222 -9.27 8.56 -9.53
C GLY A 222 -10.32 9.55 -9.99
N VAL A 223 -10.96 10.18 -9.01
CA VAL A 223 -11.94 11.25 -9.19
C VAL A 223 -11.53 12.52 -8.45
N TYR A 224 -11.60 13.66 -9.12
CA TYR A 224 -11.43 14.98 -8.51
C TYR A 224 -12.75 15.73 -8.53
N PHE A 225 -13.14 16.24 -7.36
CA PHE A 225 -14.43 16.89 -7.15
C PHE A 225 -14.33 18.03 -6.13
N SER A 226 -15.35 18.88 -6.09
CA SER A 226 -15.48 19.95 -5.10
C SER A 226 -15.52 19.35 -3.68
N SER A 227 -15.18 20.15 -2.67
CA SER A 227 -15.36 19.71 -1.28
C SER A 227 -16.85 19.61 -0.99
N ILE A 228 -17.35 18.39 -0.79
CA ILE A 228 -18.76 18.11 -0.51
C ILE A 228 -18.96 17.49 0.89
N GLY A 229 -17.89 17.31 1.65
CA GLY A 229 -17.96 16.81 3.02
C GLY A 229 -17.88 15.28 3.13
N MET A 230 -17.32 14.58 2.13
CA MET A 230 -17.19 13.11 2.21
C MET A 230 -16.22 12.69 3.31
N VAL A 231 -16.58 11.59 3.97
CA VAL A 231 -15.84 11.02 5.09
C VAL A 231 -15.37 9.61 4.80
N SER A 232 -14.31 9.19 5.46
CA SER A 232 -13.86 7.79 5.53
C SER A 232 -13.55 7.44 6.98
N GLY A 233 -14.11 6.35 7.49
CA GLY A 233 -13.92 5.96 8.89
C GLY A 233 -14.49 6.98 9.89
N GLY A 234 -15.47 7.79 9.47
CA GLY A 234 -16.05 8.86 10.29
C GLY A 234 -15.26 10.18 10.30
N VAL A 235 -14.18 10.29 9.51
CA VAL A 235 -13.34 11.50 9.43
C VAL A 235 -13.43 12.11 8.03
N LEU A 236 -13.56 13.44 7.97
CA LEU A 236 -13.48 14.21 6.72
C LEU A 236 -12.10 14.04 6.09
N TYR A 237 -12.05 13.74 4.79
CA TYR A 237 -10.79 13.58 4.09
C TYR A 237 -10.61 14.62 2.98
N ALA A 238 -9.37 15.06 2.75
CA ALA A 238 -9.02 15.81 1.54
C ALA A 238 -8.68 14.88 0.37
N GLY A 239 -8.15 13.70 0.68
CA GLY A 239 -7.89 12.62 -0.27
C GLY A 239 -8.18 11.25 0.35
N LEU A 240 -8.38 10.25 -0.51
CA LEU A 240 -8.47 8.84 -0.12
C LEU A 240 -7.88 8.01 -1.26
N ALA A 241 -7.19 6.92 -0.95
CA ALA A 241 -6.61 6.06 -1.97
C ALA A 241 -6.34 4.63 -1.50
N GLY A 242 -6.09 3.75 -2.47
CA GLY A 242 -5.73 2.35 -2.26
C GLY A 242 -6.29 1.43 -3.34
N GLY A 243 -5.59 0.33 -3.65
CA GLY A 243 -6.06 -0.66 -4.62
C GLY A 243 -6.20 -0.14 -6.06
N GLY A 244 -5.48 0.92 -6.44
CA GLY A 244 -5.63 1.58 -7.74
C GLY A 244 -6.73 2.66 -7.77
N ASN A 245 -7.28 3.03 -6.61
CA ASN A 245 -8.30 4.04 -6.47
C ASN A 245 -7.72 5.34 -5.90
N LEU A 246 -8.37 6.46 -6.23
CA LEU A 246 -8.02 7.79 -5.73
C LEU A 246 -9.28 8.69 -5.70
N TRP A 247 -9.48 9.39 -4.60
CA TRP A 247 -10.48 10.45 -4.44
C TRP A 247 -9.77 11.72 -4.02
N VAL A 248 -10.13 12.86 -4.62
CA VAL A 248 -9.55 14.16 -4.30
C VAL A 248 -10.69 15.18 -4.11
N GLN A 249 -10.87 15.64 -2.87
CA GLN A 249 -11.82 16.68 -2.49
C GLN A 249 -11.15 18.06 -2.48
N ASN A 250 -11.18 18.73 -3.62
CA ASN A 250 -10.71 20.11 -3.79
C ASN A 250 -9.29 20.37 -3.25
N ALA A 251 -8.39 19.40 -3.42
CA ALA A 251 -7.06 19.40 -2.83
C ALA A 251 -5.98 19.11 -3.89
N ASN A 252 -5.69 20.10 -4.74
CA ASN A 252 -4.68 20.00 -5.79
C ASN A 252 -3.31 20.48 -5.29
N TYR A 253 -2.61 19.67 -4.48
CA TYR A 253 -1.27 20.00 -3.98
C TYR A 253 -0.42 18.76 -3.66
N THR A 254 0.89 18.96 -3.60
CA THR A 254 1.91 17.89 -3.64
C THR A 254 1.83 16.89 -2.50
N SER A 255 1.70 17.38 -1.27
CA SER A 255 1.63 16.49 -0.10
C SER A 255 0.39 15.60 -0.12
N LEU A 256 -0.74 16.04 -0.70
CA LEU A 256 -1.90 15.18 -0.84
C LEU A 256 -1.61 14.04 -1.80
N TYR A 257 -1.25 14.35 -3.06
CA TYR A 257 -1.07 13.30 -4.06
C TYR A 257 0.01 12.30 -3.64
N THR A 258 1.11 12.77 -3.07
CA THR A 258 2.16 11.89 -2.58
C THR A 258 1.68 11.02 -1.41
N HIS A 259 0.92 11.56 -0.45
CA HIS A 259 0.28 10.78 0.61
C HIS A 259 -0.63 9.67 0.05
N GLU A 260 -1.55 10.04 -0.83
CA GLU A 260 -2.53 9.12 -1.41
C GLU A 260 -1.88 8.06 -2.31
N TRP A 261 -0.83 8.42 -3.04
CA TRP A 261 -0.05 7.44 -3.79
C TRP A 261 0.76 6.52 -2.89
N GLY A 262 1.20 6.99 -1.72
CA GLY A 262 1.75 6.13 -0.68
C GLY A 262 0.81 4.99 -0.31
N HIS A 263 -0.50 5.27 -0.17
CA HIS A 263 -1.51 4.21 0.02
C HIS A 263 -1.63 3.27 -1.18
N ASN A 264 -1.61 3.79 -2.41
CA ASN A 264 -1.60 2.95 -3.60
C ASN A 264 -0.34 2.07 -3.70
N TYR A 265 0.81 2.54 -3.24
CA TYR A 265 2.03 1.74 -3.10
C TYR A 265 2.00 0.78 -1.89
N GLY A 266 1.01 0.87 -1.01
CA GLY A 266 0.80 -0.04 0.12
C GLY A 266 1.39 0.43 1.45
N LEU A 267 1.66 1.72 1.62
CA LEU A 267 1.99 2.33 2.91
C LEU A 267 0.71 2.67 3.70
N SER A 268 0.83 2.62 5.02
CA SER A 268 -0.17 3.19 5.92
C SER A 268 0.32 4.53 6.48
N HIS A 269 -0.52 5.22 7.24
CA HIS A 269 -0.13 6.49 7.87
C HIS A 269 1.14 6.33 8.70
N ALA A 270 1.95 7.40 8.76
CA ALA A 270 2.98 7.58 9.77
C ALA A 270 2.35 8.28 10.98
N SER A 271 2.54 7.69 12.16
CA SER A 271 1.93 8.14 13.42
C SER A 271 3.01 8.56 14.40
N PHE A 272 2.61 9.09 15.55
CA PHE A 272 3.49 9.34 16.69
C PHE A 272 3.12 8.43 17.86
N TRP A 273 4.12 7.88 18.55
CA TRP A 273 3.89 7.15 19.79
C TRP A 273 3.99 8.10 20.98
N GLN A 274 2.84 8.53 21.48
CA GLN A 274 2.78 9.40 22.64
C GLN A 274 2.83 8.58 23.92
N THR A 275 3.98 8.54 24.58
CA THR A 275 4.12 7.87 25.87
C THR A 275 3.41 8.63 26.98
N SER A 276 2.91 7.89 27.97
CA SER A 276 2.15 8.43 29.10
C SER A 276 2.99 9.26 30.09
N ASN A 277 4.32 9.10 30.06
CA ASN A 277 5.25 9.70 31.02
C ASN A 277 6.34 10.56 30.35
N GLY A 278 6.23 10.85 29.05
CA GLY A 278 7.21 11.65 28.30
C GLY A 278 8.54 10.94 28.02
N SER A 279 8.62 9.63 28.24
CA SER A 279 9.78 8.83 27.82
C SER A 279 9.75 8.54 26.31
N VAL A 280 10.91 8.19 25.73
CA VAL A 280 10.99 7.80 24.31
C VAL A 280 10.25 6.49 24.04
N THR A 281 10.29 5.57 25.01
CA THR A 281 9.70 4.23 24.92
C THR A 281 8.94 3.90 26.19
N GLY A 282 7.77 3.27 26.06
CA GLY A 282 6.91 2.93 27.21
C GLY A 282 5.46 2.81 26.83
N THR A 283 4.59 2.66 27.83
CA THR A 283 3.14 2.66 27.65
C THR A 283 2.67 4.01 27.11
N GLY A 284 1.79 3.98 26.11
CA GLY A 284 1.37 5.16 25.38
C GLY A 284 0.20 4.87 24.46
N SER A 285 -0.10 5.85 23.63
CA SER A 285 -1.15 5.78 22.62
C SER A 285 -0.66 6.26 21.27
N SER A 286 -1.28 5.74 20.21
CA SER A 286 -1.03 6.21 18.85
C SER A 286 -1.67 7.58 18.63
N VAL A 287 -0.90 8.52 18.11
CA VAL A 287 -1.39 9.78 17.53
C VAL A 287 -1.33 9.65 16.02
N GLU A 288 -2.51 9.56 15.40
CA GLU A 288 -2.63 9.45 13.95
C GLU A 288 -2.13 10.71 13.24
N TYR A 289 -1.45 10.55 12.11
CA TYR A 289 -0.72 11.60 11.38
C TYR A 289 0.34 12.34 12.22
N GLY A 290 0.71 11.78 13.37
CA GLY A 290 1.56 12.43 14.35
C GLY A 290 3.03 12.53 13.97
N ASP A 291 3.47 11.97 12.84
CA ASP A 291 4.82 12.18 12.33
C ASP A 291 4.88 13.42 11.41
N PRO A 292 5.43 14.56 11.87
CA PRO A 292 5.49 15.79 11.09
C PRO A 292 6.63 15.81 10.08
N PHE A 293 7.38 14.71 9.94
CA PHE A 293 8.56 14.62 9.07
C PHE A 293 8.38 13.62 7.93
N ASP A 294 7.20 13.01 7.83
CA ASP A 294 6.81 12.07 6.80
C ASP A 294 5.47 12.51 6.22
N VAL A 295 5.35 12.57 4.89
CA VAL A 295 4.10 12.92 4.22
C VAL A 295 2.98 11.93 4.48
N MET A 296 3.27 10.66 4.82
CA MET A 296 2.27 9.70 5.32
C MET A 296 1.74 10.07 6.72
N GLY A 297 2.41 11.00 7.42
CA GLY A 297 1.93 11.65 8.62
C GLY A 297 1.40 13.05 8.28
N SER A 298 2.05 14.08 8.79
CA SER A 298 1.74 15.49 8.53
C SER A 298 2.90 16.26 7.89
N GLY A 299 3.90 15.54 7.37
CA GLY A 299 5.08 16.14 6.76
C GLY A 299 4.77 16.93 5.49
N PRO A 300 5.37 18.13 5.31
CA PRO A 300 5.15 18.97 4.15
C PRO A 300 5.94 18.48 2.93
N ALA A 301 5.47 18.77 1.73
CA ALA A 301 6.29 18.64 0.53
C ALA A 301 7.25 19.84 0.38
N PRO A 302 8.47 19.64 -0.15
CA PRO A 302 9.05 18.36 -0.57
C PRO A 302 9.79 17.61 0.56
N GLN A 303 9.92 18.16 1.77
CA GLN A 303 10.82 17.62 2.81
C GLN A 303 10.32 16.31 3.45
N GLY A 304 9.01 16.11 3.51
CA GLY A 304 8.30 15.00 4.12
C GLY A 304 8.47 13.68 3.37
N HIS A 305 9.71 13.26 3.13
CA HIS A 305 9.96 11.98 2.49
C HIS A 305 9.39 10.82 3.34
N TYR A 306 9.04 9.70 2.73
CA TYR A 306 8.70 8.49 3.49
C TYR A 306 9.85 8.08 4.43
N HIS A 307 9.48 7.58 5.60
CA HIS A 307 10.37 7.02 6.62
C HIS A 307 11.10 5.76 6.11
N PRO A 308 12.22 5.35 6.76
CA PRO A 308 13.07 4.28 6.25
C PRO A 308 12.37 2.94 6.12
N GLN A 309 11.48 2.60 7.07
CA GLN A 309 10.68 1.36 7.03
C GLN A 309 9.77 1.33 5.80
N GLY A 310 9.06 2.43 5.51
CA GLY A 310 8.23 2.56 4.32
C GLY A 310 9.05 2.40 3.04
N LYS A 311 10.18 3.10 2.92
CA LYS A 311 11.07 2.96 1.76
C LYS A 311 11.64 1.55 1.61
N SER A 312 11.96 0.87 2.70
CA SER A 312 12.39 -0.54 2.67
C SER A 312 11.25 -1.46 2.23
N LYS A 313 10.02 -1.24 2.72
CA LYS A 313 8.83 -2.01 2.31
C LYS A 313 8.57 -1.89 0.81
N LEU A 314 8.72 -0.69 0.25
CA LEU A 314 8.54 -0.42 -1.17
C LEU A 314 9.76 -0.83 -2.02
N ASN A 315 10.77 -1.44 -1.41
CA ASN A 315 12.07 -1.73 -2.02
C ASN A 315 12.79 -0.49 -2.59
N TRP A 316 12.40 0.73 -2.22
CA TRP A 316 13.07 1.98 -2.60
C TRP A 316 14.44 2.11 -1.92
N LEU A 317 14.56 1.54 -0.72
CA LEU A 317 15.83 1.14 -0.13
C LEU A 317 15.97 -0.37 -0.27
N THR A 318 16.81 -0.82 -1.20
CA THR A 318 17.10 -2.26 -1.38
C THR A 318 17.84 -2.83 -0.18
N SER A 319 17.92 -4.16 -0.08
CA SER A 319 18.64 -4.86 1.00
C SER A 319 20.11 -4.46 1.17
N SER A 320 20.74 -3.88 0.15
CA SER A 320 22.12 -3.34 0.21
C SER A 320 22.19 -1.86 0.64
N GLN A 321 21.05 -1.17 0.74
CA GLN A 321 20.96 0.26 1.01
C GLN A 321 20.48 0.57 2.43
N TRP A 322 20.01 -0.43 3.18
CA TRP A 322 19.73 -0.36 4.61
C TRP A 322 20.46 -1.54 5.32
N SER A 323 20.54 -1.50 6.65
CA SER A 323 21.21 -2.57 7.42
C SER A 323 20.35 -3.08 8.57
N ASP A 324 20.34 -4.39 8.77
CA ASP A 324 19.81 -5.01 9.98
C ASP A 324 20.93 -5.17 11.02
N ALA A 325 20.91 -4.31 12.04
CA ALA A 325 21.89 -4.36 13.11
C ALA A 325 21.70 -5.61 14.00
N THR A 326 20.49 -6.15 14.08
CA THR A 326 20.22 -7.35 14.89
C THR A 326 20.95 -8.57 14.32
N ALA A 327 20.86 -8.75 13.01
CA ALA A 327 21.51 -9.86 12.32
C ALA A 327 23.05 -9.73 12.31
N SER A 328 23.54 -8.49 12.36
CA SER A 328 24.97 -8.17 12.29
C SER A 328 25.67 -8.17 13.66
N GLY A 329 24.93 -8.21 14.76
CA GLY A 329 25.45 -8.02 16.11
C GLY A 329 25.68 -6.55 16.50
N SER A 330 26.22 -6.30 17.69
CA SER A 330 26.51 -4.94 18.15
C SER A 330 27.58 -4.28 17.27
N GLY A 331 27.33 -3.05 16.82
CA GLY A 331 28.24 -2.34 15.92
C GLY A 331 27.99 -0.83 15.87
N THR A 332 28.90 -0.12 15.20
CA THR A 332 28.77 1.32 14.93
C THR A 332 28.39 1.52 13.46
N TYR A 333 27.32 2.27 13.21
CA TYR A 333 26.81 2.54 11.86
C TYR A 333 26.96 4.02 11.50
N ARG A 334 27.45 4.29 10.29
CA ARG A 334 27.40 5.62 9.67
C ARG A 334 26.13 5.68 8.82
N ILE A 335 25.09 6.33 9.33
CA ILE A 335 23.82 6.47 8.60
C ILE A 335 23.92 7.68 7.67
N TYR A 336 23.61 7.48 6.40
CA TYR A 336 23.56 8.52 5.38
C TYR A 336 22.13 9.01 5.19
N ARG A 337 21.97 10.25 4.74
CA ARG A 337 20.65 10.87 4.63
C ARG A 337 19.76 10.12 3.63
N GLU A 338 18.49 9.97 3.95
CA GLU A 338 17.54 9.27 3.07
C GLU A 338 16.63 10.21 2.28
N ASP A 339 16.77 11.51 2.50
CA ASP A 339 15.89 12.56 2.00
C ASP A 339 16.51 13.36 0.85
N ASP A 340 17.38 12.72 0.05
CA ASP A 340 18.00 13.31 -1.13
C ASP A 340 18.43 12.25 -2.13
N THR A 341 18.03 12.44 -3.38
CA THR A 341 18.32 11.55 -4.52
C THR A 341 19.79 11.40 -4.81
N ALA A 342 20.61 12.42 -4.54
CA ALA A 342 22.04 12.41 -4.77
C ALA A 342 22.81 11.59 -3.73
N THR A 343 22.16 11.08 -2.68
CA THR A 343 22.85 10.34 -1.62
C THR A 343 23.27 8.95 -2.09
N THR A 344 24.57 8.74 -2.21
CA THR A 344 25.17 7.45 -2.62
C THR A 344 25.67 6.59 -1.45
N GLY A 345 25.93 7.19 -0.29
CA GLY A 345 26.41 6.47 0.89
C GLY A 345 25.36 5.52 1.47
N THR A 346 25.81 4.39 2.02
CA THR A 346 24.95 3.37 2.66
C THR A 346 25.52 2.97 4.04
N PRO A 347 24.67 2.56 5.00
CA PRO A 347 23.21 2.46 4.91
C PRO A 347 22.48 3.82 5.04
N ARG A 348 21.30 3.93 4.41
CA ARG A 348 20.36 5.06 4.54
C ARG A 348 19.20 4.77 5.50
N GLY A 349 19.28 3.65 6.20
CA GLY A 349 18.39 3.25 7.28
C GLY A 349 18.98 2.07 8.03
N VAL A 350 18.79 2.02 9.35
CA VAL A 350 19.23 0.91 10.19
C VAL A 350 18.05 0.37 10.95
N ARG A 351 17.85 -0.95 10.91
CA ARG A 351 16.81 -1.67 11.65
C ARG A 351 17.41 -2.37 12.86
N VAL A 352 16.72 -2.31 14.00
CA VAL A 352 17.06 -3.01 15.23
C VAL A 352 15.82 -3.75 15.74
N THR A 353 15.94 -5.02 16.09
CA THR A 353 14.83 -5.81 16.65
C THR A 353 14.54 -5.34 18.07
N LYS A 354 13.29 -4.94 18.31
CA LYS A 354 12.74 -4.63 19.62
C LYS A 354 12.15 -5.87 20.27
N VAL A 355 11.37 -6.64 19.50
CA VAL A 355 10.75 -7.91 19.94
C VAL A 355 11.07 -8.97 18.89
N ALA A 356 11.66 -10.09 19.31
CA ALA A 356 12.12 -11.16 18.42
C ALA A 356 11.11 -12.33 18.28
N THR A 357 9.94 -12.23 18.89
CA THR A 357 8.92 -13.29 18.86
C THR A 357 8.50 -13.60 17.43
N ALA A 358 8.65 -14.85 17.01
CA ALA A 358 8.28 -15.30 15.67
C ALA A 358 6.80 -15.01 15.38
N GLY A 359 6.51 -14.34 14.26
CA GLY A 359 5.15 -13.94 13.88
C GLY A 359 4.63 -12.69 14.62
N SER A 360 5.44 -12.10 15.50
CA SER A 360 5.11 -10.87 16.22
C SER A 360 6.34 -9.99 16.43
N GLN A 361 7.25 -9.99 15.45
CA GLN A 361 8.47 -9.21 15.54
C GLN A 361 8.18 -7.71 15.43
N GLU A 362 8.86 -6.95 16.28
CA GLU A 362 8.82 -5.49 16.26
C GLU A 362 10.22 -4.94 16.03
N TYR A 363 10.30 -3.79 15.37
CA TYR A 363 11.58 -3.19 15.01
C TYR A 363 11.61 -1.70 15.33
N TYR A 364 12.77 -1.21 15.72
CA TYR A 364 13.11 0.20 15.59
C TYR A 364 13.82 0.43 14.26
N TRP A 365 13.45 1.51 13.60
CA TRP A 365 14.11 2.01 12.40
C TRP A 365 14.76 3.35 12.69
N ILE A 366 16.01 3.49 12.29
CA ILE A 366 16.84 4.66 12.52
C ILE A 366 17.20 5.24 11.16
N GLY A 367 16.77 6.47 10.91
CA GLY A 367 17.06 7.25 9.71
C GLY A 367 17.78 8.55 10.03
N TYR A 368 18.15 9.27 8.96
CA TYR A 368 18.73 10.61 9.03
C TYR A 368 18.09 11.50 7.96
N LYS A 369 17.41 12.58 8.39
CA LYS A 369 16.55 13.41 7.55
C LYS A 369 16.83 14.92 7.67
N PRO A 370 18.02 15.40 7.26
CA PRO A 370 18.43 16.79 7.42
C PRO A 370 17.73 17.81 6.51
N ALA A 371 16.82 17.41 5.60
CA ALA A 371 16.09 18.32 4.71
C ALA A 371 15.21 19.33 5.44
N PHE A 372 14.83 19.04 6.69
CA PHE A 372 14.19 20.00 7.59
C PHE A 372 15.24 20.95 8.19
N THR A 373 15.68 21.93 7.38
CA THR A 373 16.84 22.77 7.70
C THR A 373 16.66 23.70 8.91
N ASN A 374 15.42 23.92 9.34
CA ASN A 374 15.07 24.66 10.55
C ASN A 374 15.00 23.78 11.82
N ASN A 375 15.14 22.46 11.69
CA ASN A 375 15.12 21.53 12.81
C ASN A 375 16.52 20.98 13.10
N VAL A 376 17.17 21.53 14.12
CA VAL A 376 18.53 21.13 14.53
C VAL A 376 18.62 19.67 14.97
N HIS A 377 17.53 19.11 15.50
CA HIS A 377 17.47 17.72 15.94
C HIS A 377 17.43 16.75 14.77
N LEU A 378 16.85 17.13 13.63
CA LEU A 378 16.92 16.34 12.40
C LEU A 378 18.21 16.57 11.60
N GLN A 379 18.80 17.77 11.67
CA GLN A 379 20.07 18.06 11.01
C GLN A 379 21.28 17.32 11.63
N ARG A 380 21.19 16.93 12.90
CA ARG A 380 22.32 16.35 13.65
C ARG A 380 21.97 15.10 14.46
N GLY A 381 20.70 14.73 14.49
CA GLY A 381 20.20 13.61 15.28
C GLY A 381 19.60 12.50 14.44
N ALA A 382 19.20 11.45 15.14
CA ALA A 382 18.55 10.28 14.57
C ALA A 382 17.03 10.49 14.50
N TYR A 383 16.46 10.21 13.33
CA TYR A 383 15.02 10.06 13.17
C TYR A 383 14.65 8.61 13.50
N LEU A 384 13.83 8.41 14.53
CA LEU A 384 13.57 7.10 15.11
C LEU A 384 12.10 6.72 14.93
N ASN A 385 11.84 5.58 14.32
CA ASN A 385 10.48 5.04 14.19
C ASN A 385 10.38 3.65 14.82
N TRP A 386 9.22 3.33 15.37
CA TRP A 386 8.84 2.00 15.83
C TRP A 386 7.89 1.36 14.82
N GLN A 387 8.27 0.19 14.32
CA GLN A 387 7.42 -0.71 13.55
C GLN A 387 6.86 -1.79 14.49
N GLN A 388 5.54 -1.77 14.68
CA GLN A 388 4.84 -2.81 15.44
C GLN A 388 4.66 -4.09 14.62
N ALA A 389 4.37 -5.18 15.31
CA ALA A 389 4.18 -6.50 14.74
C ALA A 389 3.11 -6.49 13.64
N GLY A 390 3.50 -6.94 12.44
CA GLY A 390 2.61 -7.02 11.27
C GLY A 390 2.11 -5.67 10.75
N GLN A 391 2.60 -4.54 11.27
CA GLN A 391 2.12 -3.22 10.89
C GLN A 391 2.94 -2.63 9.74
N THR A 392 2.21 -1.95 8.85
CA THR A 392 2.74 -1.15 7.75
C THR A 392 2.66 0.35 8.06
N ARG A 393 2.00 0.68 9.17
CA ARG A 393 2.09 1.94 9.90
C ARG A 393 3.38 1.92 10.72
N CYS A 394 3.99 3.09 10.85
CA CYS A 394 5.17 3.29 11.68
C CYS A 394 4.90 4.45 12.65
N TRP A 395 5.54 4.42 13.82
CA TRP A 395 5.36 5.43 14.86
C TRP A 395 6.67 6.17 15.11
N LEU A 396 6.71 7.47 14.86
CA LEU A 396 7.77 8.35 15.34
C LEU A 396 7.92 8.19 16.86
N LEU A 397 9.15 8.04 17.31
CA LEU A 397 9.53 8.11 18.71
C LEU A 397 10.24 9.43 18.97
N ASP A 398 9.78 10.16 19.98
CA ASP A 398 10.38 11.44 20.36
C ASP A 398 11.75 11.20 21.01
N THR A 399 12.82 11.60 20.32
CA THR A 399 14.20 11.54 20.81
C THR A 399 14.70 12.90 21.32
N THR A 400 13.80 13.86 21.48
CA THR A 400 14.04 15.23 21.97
C THR A 400 13.39 15.43 23.34
N PRO A 401 13.86 14.75 24.40
CA PRO A 401 13.28 14.92 25.72
C PRO A 401 13.43 16.37 26.21
N ALA A 402 12.35 16.90 26.82
CA ALA A 402 12.24 18.21 27.45
C ALA A 402 12.10 19.44 26.51
N THR A 403 11.69 19.24 25.25
CA THR A 403 11.19 20.31 24.37
C THR A 403 9.68 20.40 24.32
#